data_AF-A0A2S2QL56-F1
#
_entry.id   AF-A0A2S2QL56-F1
#
_cell.length_a   1.000
_cell.length_b   1.000
_cell.length_c   1.000
_cell.angle_alpha   90.00
_cell.angle_beta   90.00
_cell.angle_gamma   90.00
#
_symmetry.space_group_name_H-M   'P 1'
#
loop_
_entity.id
_entity.type
_entity.pdbx_description
1 polymer ?
#
loop_
_entity_poly.entity_id
_entity_poly.type
_entity_poly.pdbx_seq_one_letter_code
_entity_poly.pdbx_strand_id
1 'polypeptide(L)'
;MVFLDIDEGLYKIYLFYSSVLVLKVLAMAVLTARQRFSKLVFANPEDTILNKRSKVRFDDVDVERVRRAHLNDLENIPFFIIACFGYLQTNPNFFIAACLIRIFVASRIIHTIVYAVVVLPQPARGIAWGVGYAITIYMAVQVLLNFV
;
A
#
# COMPACT_ATOMS: atom_id res chain seq x y z
N MET A 1 6.54 -32.91 -2.89
CA MET A 1 5.56 -32.55 -3.92
C MET A 1 4.72 -31.43 -3.32
N VAL A 2 4.94 -30.17 -3.71
CA VAL A 2 4.13 -29.06 -3.20
C VAL A 2 2.80 -29.16 -3.92
N PHE A 3 1.79 -29.74 -3.26
CA PHE A 3 0.44 -29.77 -3.81
C PHE A 3 -0.13 -28.36 -3.72
N LEU A 4 -0.38 -27.75 -4.88
CA LEU A 4 -1.06 -26.46 -5.04
C LEU A 4 -2.55 -26.61 -4.74
N ASP A 5 -2.90 -27.18 -3.58
CA ASP A 5 -4.30 -27.32 -3.15
C ASP A 5 -4.71 -26.07 -2.36
N ILE A 6 -4.61 -24.91 -3.03
CA ILE A 6 -5.03 -23.64 -2.44
C ILE A 6 -6.55 -23.59 -2.49
N ASP A 7 -7.18 -23.28 -1.36
CA ASP A 7 -8.63 -23.03 -1.30
C ASP A 7 -9.04 -21.98 -2.36
N GLU A 8 -9.94 -22.37 -3.27
CA GLU A 8 -10.37 -21.54 -4.38
C GLU A 8 -10.98 -20.21 -3.90
N GLY A 9 -11.69 -20.24 -2.77
CA GLY A 9 -12.31 -19.07 -2.17
C GLY A 9 -11.26 -18.07 -1.65
N LEU A 10 -10.25 -18.55 -0.93
CA LEU A 10 -9.13 -17.73 -0.48
C LEU A 10 -8.34 -17.16 -1.65
N TYR A 11 -8.11 -17.95 -2.70
CA TYR A 11 -7.41 -17.48 -3.88
C TYR A 11 -8.16 -16.35 -4.58
N LYS A 12 -9.49 -16.46 -4.73
CA LYS A 12 -10.34 -15.36 -5.25
C LYS A 12 -10.25 -14.10 -4.39
N ILE A 13 -10.30 -14.25 -3.07
CA ILE A 13 -10.17 -13.13 -2.12
C ILE A 13 -8.80 -12.45 -2.30
N TYR A 14 -7.73 -13.22 -2.34
CA TYR A 14 -6.38 -12.73 -2.55
C TYR A 14 -6.23 -11.97 -3.86
N LEU A 15 -6.70 -12.53 -4.98
CA LEU A 15 -6.62 -11.87 -6.29
C LEU A 15 -7.42 -10.56 -6.32
N PHE A 16 -8.63 -10.57 -5.78
CA PHE A 16 -9.48 -9.38 -5.73
C PHE A 16 -8.82 -8.26 -4.93
N TYR A 17 -8.40 -8.55 -3.70
CA TYR A 17 -7.81 -7.54 -2.83
C TYR A 17 -6.41 -7.09 -3.27
N SER A 18 -5.61 -7.99 -3.84
CA SER A 18 -4.33 -7.62 -4.45
C SER A 18 -4.54 -6.66 -5.62
N SER A 19 -5.55 -6.90 -6.47
CA SER A 19 -5.90 -6.00 -7.56
C SER A 19 -6.35 -4.63 -7.05
N VAL A 20 -7.16 -4.58 -5.98
CA VAL A 20 -7.56 -3.33 -5.32
C VAL A 20 -6.34 -2.55 -4.81
N LEU A 21 -5.39 -3.23 -4.18
CA LEU A 21 -4.16 -2.61 -3.68
C LEU A 21 -3.28 -2.07 -4.81
N VAL A 22 -3.13 -2.82 -5.91
CA VAL A 22 -2.39 -2.37 -7.10
C VAL A 22 -3.04 -1.12 -7.70
N LEU A 23 -4.36 -1.14 -7.91
CA LEU A 23 -5.08 0.04 -8.41
C LEU A 23 -4.91 1.25 -7.50
N LYS A 24 -4.89 1.03 -6.18
CA LYS A 24 -4.65 2.07 -5.20
C LYS A 24 -3.23 2.66 -5.30
N VAL A 25 -2.19 1.85 -5.48
CA VAL A 25 -0.82 2.35 -5.70
C VAL A 25 -0.77 3.20 -6.97
N LEU A 26 -1.38 2.75 -8.06
CA LEU A 26 -1.45 3.52 -9.30
C LEU A 26 -2.22 4.85 -9.11
N ALA A 27 -3.31 4.84 -8.36
CA ALA A 27 -4.06 6.04 -8.03
C ALA A 27 -3.22 7.07 -7.23
N MET A 28 -2.29 6.63 -6.39
CA MET A 28 -1.38 7.52 -5.65
C MET A 28 -0.43 8.30 -6.56
N ALA A 29 0.01 7.71 -7.68
CA ALA A 29 0.80 8.42 -8.68
C ALA A 29 -0.01 9.58 -9.30
N VAL A 30 -1.27 9.33 -9.64
CA VAL A 30 -2.18 10.34 -10.19
C VAL A 30 -2.46 11.45 -9.18
N LEU A 31 -2.67 11.12 -7.90
CA LEU A 31 -2.85 12.11 -6.84
C LEU A 31 -1.61 12.99 -6.65
N THR A 32 -0.41 12.42 -6.74
CA THR A 32 0.85 13.17 -6.67
C THR A 32 0.94 14.15 -7.84
N ALA A 33 0.63 13.70 -9.06
CA ALA A 33 0.61 14.56 -10.25
C ALA A 33 -0.41 15.70 -10.08
N ARG A 34 -1.65 15.39 -9.67
CA ARG A 34 -2.69 16.39 -9.41
C ARG A 34 -2.23 17.46 -8.41
N GLN A 35 -1.54 17.07 -7.33
CA GLN A 35 -1.04 18.01 -6.33
C GLN A 35 0.05 18.93 -6.93
N ARG A 36 0.96 18.38 -7.74
CA ARG A 36 2.00 19.16 -8.45
C ARG A 36 1.39 20.17 -9.41
N PHE A 37 0.42 19.75 -10.22
CA PHE A 37 -0.29 20.64 -11.14
C PHE A 37 -1.10 21.71 -10.41
N SER A 38 -1.77 21.38 -9.30
CA SER A 38 -2.54 22.34 -8.51
C SER A 38 -1.67 23.40 -7.84
N LYS A 39 -0.45 23.04 -7.42
CA LYS A 39 0.50 23.96 -6.77
C LYS A 39 1.46 24.62 -7.74
N LEU A 40 1.48 24.19 -9.01
CA LEU A 40 2.48 24.55 -10.02
C LEU A 40 3.92 24.30 -9.55
N VAL A 41 4.10 23.25 -8.73
CA VAL A 41 5.39 22.84 -8.17
C VAL A 41 5.81 21.55 -8.82
N PHE A 42 6.86 21.62 -9.64
CA PHE A 42 7.36 20.50 -10.41
C PHE A 42 8.74 20.06 -9.91
N ALA A 43 9.07 18.80 -10.19
CA ALA A 43 10.37 18.22 -9.85
C ALA A 43 11.44 18.61 -10.88
N ASN A 44 11.04 18.75 -12.14
CA ASN A 44 11.98 18.95 -13.22
C ASN A 44 11.78 20.32 -13.89
N PRO A 45 12.85 20.95 -14.39
CA PRO A 45 12.77 22.26 -15.05
C PRO A 45 11.99 22.23 -16.36
N GLU A 46 11.99 21.12 -17.12
CA GLU A 46 11.24 20.99 -18.37
C GLU A 46 9.73 21.17 -18.18
N ASP A 47 9.19 20.69 -17.06
CA ASP A 47 7.77 20.82 -16.71
C ASP A 47 7.37 22.26 -16.39
N THR A 48 8.36 23.14 -16.16
CA THR A 48 8.11 24.56 -15.84
C THR A 48 8.07 25.48 -17.05
N ILE A 49 8.53 24.99 -18.21
CA ILE A 49 8.66 25.79 -19.45
C ILE A 49 7.29 26.29 -19.93
N LEU A 50 6.25 25.48 -19.75
CA LEU A 50 4.88 25.78 -20.21
C LEU A 50 4.17 26.84 -19.34
N ASN A 51 4.63 27.07 -18.11
CA ASN A 51 3.96 28.01 -17.21
C ASN A 51 4.96 28.83 -16.40
N LYS A 52 5.08 30.12 -16.70
CA LYS A 52 6.00 31.06 -16.01
C LYS A 52 5.77 31.20 -14.50
N ARG A 53 4.60 30.79 -13.98
CA ARG A 53 4.30 30.80 -12.54
C ARG A 53 4.78 29.55 -11.81
N SER A 54 5.15 28.53 -12.56
CA SER A 54 5.60 27.26 -12.01
C SER A 54 7.02 27.37 -11.45
N LYS A 55 7.30 26.56 -10.42
CA LYS A 55 8.57 26.59 -9.70
C LYS A 55 9.09 25.17 -9.57
N VAL A 56 10.39 25.00 -9.81
CA VAL A 56 11.08 23.77 -9.45
C VAL A 56 11.32 23.80 -7.95
N ARG A 57 10.60 22.98 -7.21
CA ARG A 57 10.73 22.86 -5.76
C ARG A 57 10.47 21.42 -5.32
N PHE A 58 11.30 20.95 -4.39
CA PHE A 58 11.25 19.59 -3.83
C PHE A 58 10.74 19.57 -2.40
N ASP A 59 10.44 20.73 -1.83
CA ASP A 59 10.14 20.96 -0.41
C ASP A 59 8.68 21.34 -0.16
N ASP A 60 7.81 21.28 -1.18
CA ASP A 60 6.38 21.54 -0.98
C ASP A 60 5.77 20.48 -0.07
N VAL A 61 5.29 20.93 1.09
CA VAL A 61 4.81 20.08 2.18
C VAL A 61 3.66 19.17 1.73
N ASP A 62 2.78 19.65 0.86
CA ASP A 62 1.61 18.88 0.43
C ASP A 62 1.99 17.83 -0.63
N VAL A 63 2.87 18.18 -1.58
CA VAL A 63 3.40 17.24 -2.59
C VAL A 63 4.22 16.14 -1.90
N GLU A 64 5.11 16.52 -0.98
CA GLU A 64 5.94 15.58 -0.24
C GLU A 64 5.11 14.65 0.64
N ARG A 65 3.98 15.12 1.18
CA ARG A 65 3.06 14.30 1.96
C ARG A 65 2.45 13.19 1.09
N VAL A 66 1.95 13.50 -0.10
CA VAL A 66 1.41 12.47 -1.01
C VAL A 66 2.53 11.53 -1.48
N ARG A 67 3.74 12.06 -1.76
CA ARG A 67 4.90 11.25 -2.14
C ARG A 67 5.30 10.25 -1.06
N ARG A 68 5.35 10.67 0.22
CA ARG A 68 5.66 9.78 1.34
C ARG A 68 4.59 8.73 1.57
N ALA A 69 3.31 9.07 1.39
CA ALA A 69 2.24 8.07 1.43
C ALA A 69 2.40 7.02 0.31
N HIS A 70 2.72 7.47 -0.90
CA HIS A 70 2.97 6.58 -2.03
C HIS A 70 4.21 5.70 -1.82
N LEU A 71 5.31 6.26 -1.30
CA LEU A 71 6.51 5.49 -0.97
C LEU A 71 6.21 4.41 0.07
N ASN A 72 5.47 4.74 1.12
CA ASN A 72 5.06 3.76 2.13
C ASN A 72 4.22 2.63 1.52
N ASP A 73 3.40 2.93 0.53
CA ASP A 73 2.65 1.89 -0.18
C ASP A 73 3.55 0.96 -0.98
N LEU A 74 4.54 1.52 -1.69
CA LEU A 74 5.53 0.75 -2.44
C LEU A 74 6.42 -0.10 -1.53
N GLU A 75 6.67 0.35 -0.29
CA GLU A 75 7.45 -0.37 0.71
C GLU A 75 6.67 -1.45 1.47
N ASN A 76 5.33 -1.50 1.37
CA ASN A 76 4.52 -2.43 2.16
C ASN A 76 3.65 -3.36 1.31
N ILE A 77 2.96 -2.83 0.29
CA ILE A 77 1.99 -3.59 -0.51
C ILE A 77 2.65 -4.73 -1.29
N PRO A 78 3.79 -4.55 -1.98
CA PRO A 78 4.45 -5.65 -2.70
C PRO A 78 4.86 -6.80 -1.79
N PHE A 79 5.41 -6.51 -0.62
CA PHE A 79 5.81 -7.53 0.35
C PHE A 79 4.61 -8.25 0.94
N PHE A 80 3.50 -7.55 1.19
CA PHE A 80 2.26 -8.21 1.58
C PHE A 80 1.74 -9.15 0.51
N ILE A 81 1.72 -8.75 -0.77
CA ILE A 81 1.25 -9.61 -1.86
C ILE A 81 2.09 -10.90 -1.91
N ILE A 82 3.42 -10.78 -1.80
CA ILE A 82 4.33 -11.93 -1.82
C ILE A 82 4.14 -12.80 -0.57
N ALA A 83 4.12 -12.22 0.63
CA ALA A 83 3.95 -12.95 1.88
C ALA A 83 2.59 -13.63 1.97
N CYS A 84 1.52 -12.96 1.52
CA CYS A 84 0.18 -13.52 1.47
C CYS A 84 0.10 -14.69 0.50
N PHE A 85 0.73 -14.58 -0.68
CA PHE A 85 0.79 -15.69 -1.63
C PHE A 85 1.47 -16.93 -1.03
N GLY A 86 2.62 -16.73 -0.35
CA GLY A 86 3.27 -17.81 0.38
C GLY A 86 2.37 -18.39 1.48
N TYR A 87 1.68 -17.54 2.25
CA TYR A 87 0.81 -17.97 3.34
C TYR A 87 -0.39 -18.80 2.84
N LEU A 88 -0.91 -18.53 1.65
CA LEU A 88 -1.96 -19.37 1.05
C LEU A 88 -1.49 -20.81 0.78
N GLN A 89 -0.19 -21.02 0.61
CA GLN A 89 0.39 -22.35 0.38
C GLN A 89 0.53 -23.18 1.67
N THR A 90 0.35 -22.57 2.84
CA THR A 90 0.46 -23.28 4.13
C THR A 90 -0.88 -23.89 4.58
N ASN A 91 -1.87 -24.00 3.68
CA ASN A 91 -3.25 -24.42 3.99
C ASN A 91 -3.84 -23.73 5.24
N PRO A 92 -3.88 -22.38 5.27
CA PRO A 92 -4.33 -21.65 6.45
C PRO A 92 -5.85 -21.79 6.63
N ASN A 93 -6.30 -21.55 7.86
CA ASN A 93 -7.74 -21.48 8.13
C ASN A 93 -8.38 -20.35 7.29
N PHE A 94 -9.43 -20.70 6.55
CA PHE A 94 -10.17 -19.79 5.66
C PHE A 94 -10.56 -18.46 6.34
N PHE A 95 -11.16 -18.53 7.53
CA PHE A 95 -11.67 -17.36 8.22
C PHE A 95 -10.53 -16.42 8.62
N ILE A 96 -9.44 -16.98 9.17
CA ILE A 96 -8.28 -16.21 9.62
C ILE A 96 -7.61 -15.54 8.41
N ALA A 97 -7.33 -16.29 7.35
CA ALA A 97 -6.69 -15.75 6.15
C ALA A 97 -7.52 -14.65 5.49
N ALA A 98 -8.84 -14.86 5.32
CA ALA A 98 -9.74 -13.86 4.76
C ALA A 98 -9.79 -12.59 5.61
N CYS A 99 -9.84 -12.72 6.94
CA CYS A 99 -9.81 -11.58 7.85
C CYS A 99 -8.49 -10.81 7.77
N LEU A 100 -7.34 -11.49 7.76
CA LEU A 100 -6.02 -10.84 7.67
C LEU A 100 -5.89 -10.03 6.37
N ILE A 101 -6.31 -10.58 5.22
CA ILE A 101 -6.29 -9.87 3.94
C ILE A 101 -7.15 -8.61 3.99
N ARG A 102 -8.39 -8.73 4.50
CA ARG A 102 -9.33 -7.62 4.60
C ARG A 102 -8.83 -6.52 5.54
N ILE A 103 -8.29 -6.90 6.70
CA ILE A 103 -7.74 -5.96 7.69
C ILE A 103 -6.52 -5.24 7.12
N PHE A 104 -5.63 -5.95 6.42
CA PHE A 104 -4.49 -5.34 5.77
C PHE A 104 -4.93 -4.27 4.76
N VAL A 105 -5.86 -4.62 3.86
CA VAL A 105 -6.37 -3.69 2.85
C VAL A 105 -7.03 -2.47 3.51
N ALA A 106 -7.88 -2.68 4.51
CA ALA A 106 -8.52 -1.60 5.25
C ALA A 106 -7.47 -0.70 5.92
N SER A 107 -6.46 -1.28 6.57
CA SER A 107 -5.32 -0.55 7.16
C SER A 107 -4.61 0.33 6.13
N ARG A 108 -4.37 -0.16 4.91
CA ARG A 108 -3.70 0.60 3.85
C ARG A 108 -4.56 1.72 3.28
N ILE A 109 -5.86 1.50 3.14
CA ILE A 109 -6.80 2.55 2.73
C ILE A 109 -6.86 3.63 3.81
N ILE A 110 -7.06 3.25 5.08
CA ILE A 110 -7.11 4.18 6.21
C ILE A 110 -5.81 4.97 6.32
N HIS A 111 -4.65 4.31 6.24
CA HIS A 111 -3.36 5.00 6.28
C HIS A 111 -3.24 6.07 5.19
N THR A 112 -3.70 5.77 3.97
CA THR A 112 -3.68 6.74 2.86
C THR A 112 -4.60 7.92 3.12
N ILE A 113 -5.80 7.67 3.62
CA ILE A 113 -6.77 8.73 3.95
C ILE A 113 -6.20 9.63 5.04
N VAL A 114 -5.72 9.05 6.14
CA VAL A 114 -5.17 9.75 7.32
C VAL A 114 -3.85 10.47 6.99
N TYR A 115 -3.11 9.99 5.99
CA TYR A 115 -1.83 10.60 5.59
C TYR A 115 -2.00 11.69 4.53
N ALA A 116 -2.81 11.46 3.49
CA ALA A 116 -2.86 12.31 2.30
C ALA A 116 -4.13 13.16 2.18
N VAL A 117 -5.27 12.71 2.72
CA VAL A 117 -6.57 13.37 2.52
C VAL A 117 -7.00 14.16 3.76
N VAL A 118 -7.04 13.50 4.91
CA VAL A 118 -7.40 14.08 6.20
C VAL A 118 -6.16 14.03 7.08
N VAL A 119 -5.46 15.16 7.20
CA VAL A 119 -4.23 15.26 7.98
C VAL A 119 -4.58 15.15 9.47
N LEU A 120 -4.60 13.91 9.97
CA LEU A 120 -4.81 13.63 11.38
C LEU A 120 -3.46 13.66 12.12
N PRO A 121 -3.44 14.22 13.34
CA PRO A 121 -2.25 14.15 14.19
C PRO A 121 -1.88 12.68 14.48
N GLN A 122 -0.62 12.47 14.85
CA GLN A 122 -0.22 11.19 15.46
C GLN A 122 -1.15 10.92 16.66
N PRO A 123 -1.62 9.69 16.93
CA PRO A 123 -1.01 8.40 16.58
C PRO A 123 -1.70 7.60 15.46
N ALA A 124 -2.77 8.12 14.85
CA ALA A 124 -3.61 7.36 13.91
C ALA A 124 -2.83 6.73 12.74
N ARG A 125 -1.83 7.44 12.21
CA ARG A 125 -0.95 6.95 11.14
C ARG A 125 -0.07 5.78 11.58
N GLY A 126 0.51 5.87 12.77
CA GLY A 126 1.40 4.84 13.32
C GLY A 126 0.64 3.54 13.61
N ILE A 127 -0.57 3.65 14.16
CA ILE A 127 -1.44 2.49 14.42
C ILE A 127 -1.85 1.82 13.11
N ALA A 128 -2.33 2.60 12.12
CA ALA A 128 -2.73 2.06 10.83
C ALA A 128 -1.56 1.39 10.10
N TRP A 129 -0.34 1.94 10.17
CA TRP A 129 0.85 1.31 9.63
C TRP A 129 1.25 0.04 10.39
N GLY A 130 1.29 0.09 11.73
CA GLY A 130 1.70 -1.03 12.57
C GLY A 130 0.82 -2.27 12.41
N VAL A 131 -0.50 -2.10 12.25
CA VAL A 131 -1.42 -3.21 11.98
C VAL A 131 -1.08 -3.91 10.67
N GLY A 132 -0.87 -3.15 9.58
CA GLY A 132 -0.50 -3.74 8.29
C GLY A 132 0.84 -4.46 8.34
N TYR A 133 1.83 -3.84 8.99
CA TYR A 133 3.17 -4.39 9.13
C TYR A 133 3.19 -5.69 9.94
N ALA A 134 2.45 -5.74 11.05
CA ALA A 134 2.32 -6.93 11.89
C ALA A 134 1.69 -8.11 11.13
N ILE A 135 0.68 -7.85 10.28
CA ILE A 135 0.05 -8.89 9.45
C ILE A 135 1.07 -9.48 8.45
N THR A 136 1.85 -8.63 7.79
CA THR A 136 2.87 -9.11 6.85
C THR A 136 3.94 -9.95 7.55
N ILE A 137 4.40 -9.53 8.73
CA ILE A 137 5.35 -10.31 9.55
C ILE A 137 4.73 -11.66 9.93
N TYR A 138 3.49 -11.66 10.43
CA TYR A 138 2.81 -12.89 10.81
C TYR A 138 2.73 -13.88 9.65
N MET A 139 2.29 -13.44 8.47
CA MET A 139 2.22 -14.29 7.27
C MET A 139 3.61 -14.83 6.89
N ALA A 140 4.64 -13.98 6.87
CA ALA A 140 6.00 -14.39 6.51
C ALA A 140 6.57 -15.42 7.52
N VAL A 141 6.33 -15.24 8.81
CA VAL A 141 6.75 -16.19 9.86
C VAL A 141 6.02 -17.52 9.71
N GLN A 142 4.72 -17.51 9.43
CA GLN A 142 3.96 -18.76 9.20
C GLN A 142 4.48 -19.54 8.00
N VAL A 143 4.82 -18.84 6.91
CA VAL A 143 5.47 -19.46 5.74
C VAL A 143 6.81 -20.06 6.13
N LEU A 144 7.66 -19.32 6.85
CA LEU A 144 8.96 -19.83 7.30
C LEU A 144 8.79 -21.10 8.14
N LEU A 145 7.87 -21.12 9.10
CA LEU A 145 7.65 -22.25 10.00
C LEU A 145 7.01 -23.47 9.33
N ASN A 146 6.30 -23.28 8.21
CA ASN A 146 5.63 -24.38 7.51
C ASN A 146 6.57 -25.12 6.55
N PHE A 147 7.55 -24.43 5.98
CA PHE A 147 8.44 -24.95 4.94
C PHE A 147 9.88 -25.24 5.41
N VAL A 148 10.14 -25.17 6.71
CA VAL A 148 11.39 -25.61 7.36
C VAL A 148 11.14 -26.95 8.05
#